data_AF-A0AAU7JF52-F1
#
_entry.id   AF-A0AAU7JF52-F1
#
_cell.length_a   1.000
_cell.length_b   1.000
_cell.length_c   1.000
_cell.angle_alpha   90.00
_cell.angle_beta   90.00
_cell.angle_gamma   90.00
#
_symmetry.space_group_name_H-M   'P 1'
#
loop_
_entity.id
_entity.type
_entity.pdbx_description
1 polymer ?
#
loop_
_entity_poly.entity_id
_entity_poly.type
_entity_poly.pdbx_seq_one_letter_code
_entity_poly.pdbx_strand_id
1 'polypeptide(L)'
;MDETARSNDPPTSTPRDVRRREFAARLRKLMAERGWGVNETARRVKSHLPSGVGVSTASISFYKSGRVLPRFPILKAIGETFDTDLADLSDEAEPDKQRRAESRRKAPAQAPSFRLEDVGDGYASLQINQRLPWPVALQVLAALKAEPNAAASGAVTTEDPAEPT
;
A
#
# COMPACT_ATOMS: atom_id res chain seq x y z
N MET A 1 -34.74 -28.49 44.58
CA MET A 1 -33.27 -28.60 44.64
C MET A 1 -32.92 -29.68 43.64
N ASP A 2 -32.36 -29.44 42.47
CA ASP A 2 -31.52 -28.33 42.01
C ASP A 2 -31.52 -28.37 40.47
N GLU A 3 -31.67 -27.22 39.84
CA GLU A 3 -30.62 -26.61 39.01
C GLU A 3 -30.46 -27.26 37.63
N THR A 4 -31.47 -27.04 36.77
CA THR A 4 -31.26 -27.03 35.32
C THR A 4 -30.41 -25.81 34.96
N ALA A 5 -29.10 -25.98 35.12
CA ALA A 5 -28.09 -25.06 34.63
C ALA A 5 -28.32 -24.81 33.13
N ARG A 6 -28.82 -23.62 32.81
CA ARG A 6 -28.79 -23.05 31.47
C ARG A 6 -27.33 -23.05 31.03
N SER A 7 -26.98 -23.99 30.16
CA SER A 7 -25.75 -23.95 29.37
C SER A 7 -25.81 -22.69 28.51
N ASN A 8 -25.32 -21.58 29.06
CA ASN A 8 -25.20 -20.31 28.38
C ASN A 8 -23.80 -20.26 27.76
N ASP A 9 -23.55 -21.15 26.79
CA ASP A 9 -22.39 -21.03 25.93
C ASP A 9 -22.52 -19.69 25.17
N PRO A 10 -21.57 -18.76 25.29
CA PRO A 10 -21.62 -17.54 24.50
C PRO A 10 -21.52 -17.93 23.03
N PRO A 11 -22.26 -17.26 22.12
CA PRO A 11 -22.15 -17.53 20.69
C PRO A 11 -20.69 -17.36 20.28
N THR A 12 -20.07 -18.43 19.78
CA THR A 12 -18.73 -18.43 19.18
C THR A 12 -18.68 -17.29 18.18
N SER A 13 -18.05 -16.18 18.59
CA SER A 13 -18.02 -14.95 17.79
C SER A 13 -17.25 -15.25 16.52
N THR A 14 -17.82 -14.95 15.35
CA THR A 14 -17.11 -15.21 14.10
C THR A 14 -15.85 -14.35 14.01
N PRO A 15 -14.81 -14.76 13.27
CA PRO A 15 -13.62 -13.95 13.03
C PRO A 15 -13.92 -12.56 12.44
N ARG A 16 -15.09 -12.40 11.79
CA ARG A 16 -15.56 -11.13 11.27
C ARG A 16 -16.09 -10.21 12.38
N ASP A 17 -16.77 -10.77 13.38
CA ASP A 17 -17.32 -10.02 14.50
C ASP A 17 -16.23 -9.58 15.48
N VAL A 18 -15.17 -10.39 15.63
CA VAL A 18 -13.96 -9.99 16.36
C VAL A 18 -13.31 -8.76 15.70
N ARG A 19 -13.01 -8.83 14.39
CA ARG A 19 -12.42 -7.70 13.64
C ARG A 19 -13.25 -6.42 13.71
N ARG A 20 -14.57 -6.55 13.58
CA ARG A 20 -15.50 -5.41 13.72
C ARG A 20 -15.41 -4.74 15.10
N ARG A 21 -15.37 -5.54 16.17
CA ARG A 21 -15.28 -5.04 17.54
C ARG A 21 -13.94 -4.38 17.82
N GLU A 22 -12.85 -4.95 17.33
CA GLU A 22 -11.49 -4.41 17.48
C GLU A 22 -11.34 -3.08 16.76
N PHE A 23 -11.78 -3.01 15.50
CA PHE A 23 -11.82 -1.76 14.75
C PHE A 23 -12.63 -0.69 15.50
N ALA A 24 -13.83 -1.05 15.97
CA ALA A 24 -14.70 -0.13 16.70
C ALA A 24 -14.08 0.35 18.02
N ALA A 25 -13.34 -0.51 18.72
CA ALA A 25 -12.61 -0.13 19.93
C ALA A 25 -11.50 0.88 19.65
N ARG A 26 -10.71 0.65 18.59
CA ARG A 26 -9.64 1.57 18.17
C ARG A 26 -10.19 2.92 17.72
N LEU A 27 -11.22 2.91 16.88
CA LEU A 27 -11.87 4.14 16.44
C LEU A 27 -12.40 4.96 17.63
N ARG A 28 -13.02 4.30 18.62
CA ARG A 28 -13.45 4.98 19.86
C ARG A 28 -12.30 5.59 20.63
N LYS A 29 -11.17 4.89 20.74
CA LYS A 29 -9.96 5.38 21.40
C LYS A 29 -9.41 6.62 20.69
N LEU A 30 -9.22 6.55 19.38
CA LEU A 30 -8.74 7.68 18.57
C LEU A 30 -9.66 8.91 18.65
N MET A 31 -10.97 8.68 18.59
CA MET A 31 -11.96 9.75 18.78
C MET A 31 -11.86 10.38 20.18
N ALA A 32 -11.67 9.57 21.22
CA ALA A 32 -11.53 10.07 22.59
C ALA A 32 -10.23 10.87 22.80
N GLU A 33 -9.10 10.39 22.26
CA GLU A 33 -7.80 11.07 22.34
C GLU A 33 -7.82 12.46 21.67
N ARG A 34 -8.58 12.60 20.57
CA ARG A 34 -8.74 13.89 19.89
C ARG A 34 -9.90 14.74 20.44
N GLY A 35 -10.71 14.21 21.36
CA GLY A 35 -11.91 14.87 21.87
C GLY A 35 -13.01 15.04 20.81
N TRP A 36 -13.05 14.19 19.79
CA TRP A 36 -13.98 14.34 18.66
C TRP A 36 -15.23 13.49 18.83
N GLY A 37 -16.38 14.15 18.65
CA GLY A 37 -17.67 13.48 18.49
C GLY A 37 -17.85 12.85 17.10
N VAL A 38 -18.95 12.11 16.92
CA VAL A 38 -19.30 11.44 15.65
C VAL A 38 -19.42 12.46 14.50
N ASN A 39 -20.05 13.60 14.75
CA ASN A 39 -20.28 14.63 13.74
C ASN A 39 -18.96 15.26 13.26
N GLU A 40 -18.08 15.63 14.20
CA GLU A 40 -16.79 16.21 13.85
C GLU A 40 -15.90 15.19 13.14
N THR A 41 -15.91 13.93 13.58
CA THR A 41 -15.18 12.85 12.89
C THR A 41 -15.67 12.67 11.46
N ALA A 42 -16.99 12.64 11.22
CA ALA A 42 -17.54 12.53 9.87
C ALA A 42 -17.12 13.71 8.99
N ARG A 43 -17.13 14.94 9.55
CA ARG A 43 -16.70 16.15 8.84
C ARG A 43 -15.24 16.07 8.42
N ARG A 44 -14.34 15.68 9.34
CA ARG A 44 -12.90 15.55 9.08
C ARG A 44 -12.60 14.46 8.06
N VAL A 45 -13.17 13.26 8.24
CA VAL A 45 -12.96 12.14 7.31
C VAL A 45 -13.42 12.51 5.90
N LYS A 46 -14.54 13.25 5.77
CA LYS A 46 -15.04 13.70 4.47
C LYS A 46 -14.05 14.59 3.71
N SER A 47 -13.23 15.37 4.40
CA SER A 47 -12.19 16.21 3.78
C SER A 47 -11.07 15.41 3.11
N HIS A 48 -10.88 14.15 3.49
CA HIS A 48 -9.86 13.25 2.95
C HIS A 48 -10.42 12.24 1.94
N LEU A 49 -11.72 12.30 1.64
CA LEU A 49 -12.33 11.37 0.69
C LEU A 49 -12.09 11.80 -0.76
N PRO A 50 -11.88 10.83 -1.67
CA PRO A 50 -11.84 11.13 -3.10
C PRO A 50 -13.23 11.55 -3.60
N SER A 51 -13.24 12.33 -4.69
CA SER A 51 -14.47 12.76 -5.36
C SER A 51 -15.39 11.58 -5.67
N GLY A 52 -16.69 11.73 -5.34
CA GLY A 52 -17.70 10.69 -5.55
C GLY A 52 -17.86 9.69 -4.41
N VAL A 53 -17.00 9.71 -3.38
CA VAL A 53 -17.18 8.88 -2.17
C VAL A 53 -17.65 9.74 -1.01
N GLY A 54 -18.80 9.40 -0.44
CA GLY A 54 -19.37 10.09 0.71
C GLY A 54 -19.29 9.28 2.00
N VAL A 55 -19.12 9.97 3.12
CA VAL A 55 -19.33 9.41 4.46
C VAL A 55 -20.34 10.26 5.21
N SER A 56 -21.30 9.60 5.86
CA SER A 56 -22.31 10.25 6.70
C SER A 56 -22.01 10.03 8.19
N THR A 57 -22.60 10.86 9.04
CA THR A 57 -22.54 10.72 10.50
C THR A 57 -23.08 9.36 10.96
N ALA A 58 -24.15 8.87 10.34
CA ALA A 58 -24.70 7.54 10.56
C ALA A 58 -23.69 6.42 10.24
N SER A 59 -22.89 6.59 9.18
CA SER A 59 -21.83 5.63 8.82
C SER A 59 -20.77 5.56 9.93
N ILE A 60 -20.33 6.71 10.43
CA ILE A 60 -19.38 6.78 11.57
C ILE A 60 -19.97 6.13 12.82
N SER A 61 -21.26 6.31 13.11
CA SER A 61 -21.93 5.62 14.22
C SER A 61 -21.93 4.10 14.06
N PHE A 62 -22.16 3.57 12.85
CA PHE A 62 -22.09 2.13 12.58
C PHE A 62 -20.68 1.58 12.72
N TYR A 63 -19.66 2.34 12.32
CA TYR A 63 -18.26 1.99 12.50
C TYR A 63 -17.87 2.00 13.99
N LYS A 64 -18.25 3.05 14.72
CA LYS A 64 -18.02 3.21 16.16
C LYS A 64 -18.66 2.09 17.00
N SER A 65 -19.80 1.56 16.55
CA SER A 65 -20.51 0.45 17.20
C SER A 65 -20.05 -0.93 16.72
N GLY A 66 -19.19 -1.02 15.70
CA GLY A 66 -18.74 -2.29 15.14
C GLY A 66 -19.82 -3.02 14.35
N ARG A 67 -20.89 -2.35 13.94
CA ARG A 67 -21.99 -2.97 13.17
C ARG A 67 -21.54 -3.30 11.75
N VAL A 68 -20.68 -2.44 11.17
CA VAL A 68 -20.16 -2.53 9.81
C VAL A 68 -18.69 -2.11 9.81
N LEU A 69 -17.89 -2.66 8.89
CA LEU A 69 -16.53 -2.19 8.62
C LEU A 69 -16.53 -1.17 7.47
N PRO A 70 -15.71 -0.11 7.54
CA PRO A 70 -15.57 0.83 6.43
C PRO A 70 -14.97 0.14 5.20
N ARG A 71 -15.35 0.62 4.02
CA ARG A 71 -14.71 0.23 2.75
C ARG A 71 -13.34 0.90 2.64
N PHE A 72 -12.46 0.34 1.81
CA PHE A 72 -11.07 0.79 1.67
C PHE A 72 -10.89 2.32 1.50
N PRO A 73 -11.64 3.03 0.63
CA PRO A 73 -11.47 4.48 0.49
C PRO A 73 -11.79 5.26 1.78
N ILE A 74 -12.79 4.79 2.53
CA ILE A 74 -13.20 5.40 3.80
C ILE A 74 -12.20 5.04 4.91
N LEU A 75 -11.73 3.80 4.93
CA LEU A 75 -10.71 3.35 5.86
C LEU A 75 -9.41 4.15 5.69
N LYS A 76 -8.99 4.40 4.44
CA LYS A 76 -7.84 5.24 4.13
C LYS A 76 -8.02 6.67 4.64
N ALA A 77 -9.17 7.27 4.35
CA ALA A 77 -9.48 8.63 4.83
C ALA A 77 -9.53 8.72 6.37
N ILE A 78 -9.98 7.66 7.06
CA ILE A 78 -9.92 7.59 8.54
C ILE A 78 -8.46 7.53 9.01
N GLY A 79 -7.61 6.71 8.39
CA GLY A 79 -6.18 6.65 8.71
C GLY A 79 -5.48 8.00 8.54
N GLU A 80 -5.73 8.69 7.44
CA GLU A 80 -5.20 10.05 7.19
C GLU A 80 -5.72 11.07 8.22
N THR A 81 -6.99 10.98 8.60
CA THR A 81 -7.61 11.92 9.56
C THR A 81 -7.00 11.83 10.95
N PHE A 82 -6.61 10.63 11.38
CA PHE A 82 -6.03 10.40 12.71
C PHE A 82 -4.50 10.29 12.71
N ASP A 83 -3.87 10.37 11.54
CA ASP A 83 -2.44 10.13 11.33
C ASP A 83 -2.04 8.73 11.85
N THR A 84 -2.80 7.71 11.45
CA THR A 84 -2.63 6.32 11.88
C THR A 84 -2.57 5.40 10.67
N ASP A 85 -1.67 4.40 10.68
CA ASP A 85 -1.58 3.41 9.60
C ASP A 85 -2.87 2.56 9.55
N LEU A 86 -3.31 2.22 8.33
CA LEU A 86 -4.47 1.36 8.09
C LEU A 86 -4.31 -0.01 8.76
N ALA A 87 -3.08 -0.55 8.81
CA ALA A 87 -2.82 -1.81 9.47
C ALA A 87 -3.07 -1.74 10.99
N ASP A 88 -2.72 -0.60 11.61
CA ASP A 88 -2.98 -0.37 13.02
C ASP A 88 -4.47 -0.16 13.30
N LEU A 89 -5.24 0.32 12.32
CA LEU A 89 -6.69 0.51 12.43
C LEU A 89 -7.50 -0.77 12.22
N SER A 90 -7.08 -1.65 11.31
CA SER A 90 -7.89 -2.79 10.86
C SER A 90 -7.46 -4.15 11.39
N ASP A 91 -6.31 -4.25 12.07
CA ASP A 91 -5.71 -5.55 12.41
C ASP A 91 -5.64 -6.50 11.21
N GLU A 92 -5.52 -5.93 10.00
CA GLU A 92 -4.77 -6.57 8.93
C GLU A 92 -3.30 -6.50 9.37
N ALA A 93 -2.98 -7.31 10.38
CA ALA A 93 -1.72 -8.00 10.41
C ALA A 93 -1.70 -8.89 9.17
N GLU A 94 -1.43 -8.28 8.01
CA GLU A 94 -0.41 -8.86 7.16
C GLU A 94 0.79 -9.05 8.10
N PRO A 95 1.19 -10.28 8.43
CA PRO A 95 2.30 -10.56 9.36
C PRO A 95 3.64 -9.94 8.93
N ASP A 96 3.66 -9.20 7.83
CA ASP A 96 4.78 -8.46 7.27
C ASP A 96 5.09 -7.11 7.96
N LYS A 97 4.14 -6.46 8.64
CA LYS A 97 4.39 -5.10 9.18
C LYS A 97 5.14 -5.05 10.52
N GLN A 98 4.91 -5.99 11.42
CA GLN A 98 5.76 -6.13 12.62
C GLN A 98 7.18 -6.54 12.26
N ARG A 99 7.37 -7.30 11.17
CA ARG A 99 8.69 -7.49 10.56
C ARG A 99 9.28 -6.18 10.05
N ARG A 100 8.53 -5.29 9.39
CA ARG A 100 9.06 -4.03 8.84
C ARG A 100 9.44 -2.97 9.87
N ALA A 101 8.75 -2.90 11.01
CA ALA A 101 9.07 -1.94 12.07
C ALA A 101 10.35 -2.35 12.85
N GLU A 102 10.49 -3.64 13.17
CA GLU A 102 11.67 -4.16 13.87
C GLU A 102 12.90 -4.33 12.94
N SER A 103 12.68 -4.70 11.66
CA SER A 103 13.77 -4.91 10.68
C SER A 103 14.41 -3.62 10.16
N ARG A 104 13.80 -2.44 10.38
CA ARG A 104 14.45 -1.16 10.06
C ARG A 104 15.64 -0.85 10.98
N ARG A 105 15.75 -1.49 12.14
CA ARG A 105 16.87 -1.27 13.07
C ARG A 105 17.92 -2.38 13.05
N LYS A 106 17.75 -3.47 12.29
CA LYS A 106 18.66 -4.62 12.36
C LYS A 106 18.72 -5.52 11.09
N ALA A 107 19.11 -4.95 9.93
CA ALA A 107 19.72 -5.60 8.73
C ALA A 107 18.92 -6.72 7.98
N PRO A 108 19.32 -7.18 6.75
CA PRO A 108 20.13 -6.59 5.67
C PRO A 108 19.35 -6.42 4.32
N ALA A 109 19.96 -5.67 3.39
CA ALA A 109 19.72 -5.55 1.94
C ALA A 109 18.33 -5.94 1.36
N GLN A 110 17.57 -4.92 0.94
CA GLN A 110 16.60 -5.04 -0.14
C GLN A 110 17.25 -5.78 -1.31
N ALA A 111 16.64 -6.87 -1.77
CA ALA A 111 17.05 -7.53 -3.00
C ALA A 111 17.01 -6.49 -4.13
N PRO A 112 18.11 -6.28 -4.88
CA PRO A 112 18.16 -5.30 -5.94
C PRO A 112 17.18 -5.71 -7.05
N SER A 113 16.13 -4.91 -7.23
CA SER A 113 15.17 -5.10 -8.33
C SER A 113 15.49 -4.13 -9.46
N PHE A 114 15.75 -4.67 -10.63
CA PHE A 114 15.82 -3.95 -11.89
C PHE A 114 14.52 -4.18 -12.65
N ARG A 115 13.91 -3.12 -13.19
CA ARG A 115 12.75 -3.21 -14.07
C ARG A 115 13.15 -2.67 -15.43
N LEU A 116 12.96 -3.50 -16.46
CA LEU A 116 13.13 -3.13 -17.85
C LEU A 116 11.77 -3.33 -18.54
N GLU A 117 11.27 -2.26 -19.16
CA GLU A 117 9.99 -2.25 -19.85
C GLU A 117 10.20 -1.71 -21.25
N ASP A 118 9.75 -2.46 -22.26
CA ASP A 118 9.75 -1.98 -23.65
C ASP A 118 8.62 -0.97 -23.82
N VAL A 119 8.95 0.23 -24.29
CA VAL A 119 7.98 1.32 -24.49
C VAL A 119 7.62 1.53 -25.97
N GLY A 120 8.10 0.65 -26.86
CA GLY A 120 7.87 0.72 -28.30
C GLY A 120 8.88 1.62 -29.03
N ASP A 121 8.80 1.61 -30.36
CA ASP A 121 9.65 2.42 -31.27
C ASP A 121 11.17 2.21 -31.09
N GLY A 122 11.58 1.06 -30.55
CA GLY A 122 12.99 0.73 -30.29
C GLY A 122 13.54 1.31 -28.98
N TYR A 123 12.68 1.81 -28.10
CA TYR A 123 13.07 2.39 -26.81
C TYR A 123 12.63 1.52 -25.63
N ALA A 124 13.40 1.56 -24.55
CA ALA A 124 13.08 0.86 -23.30
C ALA A 124 13.21 1.79 -22.09
N SER A 125 12.32 1.61 -21.12
CA SER A 125 12.34 2.23 -19.80
C SER A 125 13.09 1.32 -18.81
N LEU A 126 14.19 1.82 -18.25
CA LEU A 126 15.01 1.12 -17.26
C LEU A 126 14.89 1.81 -15.89
N GLN A 127 14.40 1.08 -14.88
CA GLN A 127 14.34 1.55 -13.49
C GLN A 127 15.24 0.69 -12.59
N ILE A 128 16.16 1.37 -11.89
CA ILE A 128 17.13 0.74 -10.97
C ILE A 128 16.79 1.17 -9.54
N ASN A 129 16.17 0.28 -8.77
CA ASN A 129 15.84 0.54 -7.35
C ASN A 129 16.88 -0.08 -6.42
N GLN A 130 18.17 0.20 -6.68
CA GLN A 130 19.30 -0.33 -5.91
C GLN A 130 20.04 0.80 -5.18
N ARG A 131 20.41 0.56 -3.91
CA ARG A 131 21.37 1.41 -3.21
C ARG A 131 22.78 1.09 -3.71
N LEU A 132 23.38 2.05 -4.41
CA LEU A 132 24.74 1.96 -4.93
C LEU A 132 25.66 2.94 -4.17
N PRO A 133 26.94 2.59 -3.96
CA PRO A 133 27.94 3.57 -3.54
C PRO A 133 27.97 4.75 -4.50
N TRP A 134 28.13 5.97 -3.98
CA TRP A 134 28.06 7.20 -4.78
C TRP A 134 28.96 7.18 -6.03
N PRO A 135 30.23 6.73 -5.97
CA PRO A 135 31.08 6.65 -7.17
C PRO A 135 30.52 5.70 -8.23
N VAL A 136 29.88 4.61 -7.82
CA VAL A 136 29.27 3.62 -8.73
C VAL A 136 28.02 4.19 -9.37
N ALA A 137 27.19 4.93 -8.63
CA ALA A 137 26.02 5.61 -9.18
C ALA A 137 26.41 6.61 -10.28
N LEU A 138 27.51 7.34 -10.09
CA LEU A 138 28.05 8.26 -11.09
C LEU A 138 28.57 7.52 -12.34
N GLN A 139 29.20 6.36 -12.18
CA GLN A 139 29.64 5.52 -13.31
C GLN A 139 28.44 4.98 -14.11
N VAL A 140 27.39 4.51 -13.43
CA VAL A 140 26.15 4.07 -14.07
C VAL A 140 25.49 5.23 -14.81
N LEU A 141 25.42 6.41 -14.19
CA LEU A 141 24.89 7.61 -14.84
C LEU A 141 25.71 8.02 -16.07
N ALA A 142 27.05 7.92 -15.99
CA ALA A 142 27.93 8.22 -17.11
C ALA A 142 27.76 7.22 -18.26
N ALA A 143 27.62 5.92 -17.95
CA ALA A 143 27.36 4.88 -18.93
C ALA A 143 26.00 5.04 -19.63
N LEU A 144 24.97 5.51 -18.91
CA LEU A 144 23.65 5.80 -19.48
C LEU A 144 23.59 7.11 -20.27
N LYS A 145 24.50 8.06 -19.99
CA LYS A 145 24.56 9.37 -20.67
C LYS A 145 25.49 9.37 -21.89
N ALA A 146 26.45 8.47 -21.95
CA ALA A 146 27.15 8.20 -23.21
C ALA A 146 26.11 7.64 -24.19
N GLU A 147 25.92 8.29 -25.34
CA GLU A 147 24.95 7.87 -26.33
C GLU A 147 25.06 6.36 -26.66
N PRO A 148 23.94 5.69 -26.98
CA PRO A 148 23.94 4.33 -27.50
C PRO A 148 24.44 4.33 -28.96
N ASN A 149 25.71 4.65 -29.19
CA ASN A 149 26.36 4.47 -30.47
C ASN A 149 27.28 3.25 -30.41
N ALA A 150 26.72 2.05 -30.60
CA ALA A 150 27.44 0.84 -31.08
C ALA A 150 26.57 -0.45 -31.13
N ALA A 151 25.27 -0.38 -31.45
CA ALA A 151 24.48 -1.61 -31.64
C ALA A 151 23.38 -1.50 -32.72
N ALA A 152 23.64 -0.76 -33.80
CA ALA A 152 22.86 -0.82 -35.03
C ALA A 152 23.76 -0.48 -36.24
N SER A 153 24.80 -1.28 -36.44
CA SER A 153 25.44 -1.43 -37.76
C SER A 153 25.96 -2.86 -37.88
N GLY A 154 25.00 -3.79 -37.89
CA GLY A 154 25.17 -5.03 -38.64
C GLY A 154 25.03 -4.67 -40.11
N ALA A 155 26.16 -4.67 -40.82
CA ALA A 155 26.25 -4.43 -42.23
C ALA A 155 25.32 -5.37 -43.02
N VAL A 156 24.38 -4.78 -43.76
CA VAL A 156 23.99 -5.30 -45.07
C VAL A 156 24.72 -4.42 -46.08
N THR A 157 25.96 -4.82 -46.37
CA THR A 157 26.64 -4.49 -47.61
C THR A 157 26.42 -5.69 -48.52
N THR A 158 25.43 -5.58 -49.40
CA THR A 158 25.42 -6.32 -50.67
C THR A 158 25.69 -5.27 -51.75
N GLU A 159 26.95 -4.91 -51.93
CA GLU A 159 27.49 -4.47 -53.23
C GLU A 159 28.13 -5.73 -53.82
N ASP A 160 27.52 -6.36 -54.84
CA ASP A 160 27.64 -6.09 -56.30
C ASP A 160 29.07 -6.41 -56.82
N PRO A 161 29.24 -7.25 -57.88
CA PRO A 161 29.23 -6.70 -59.24
C PRO A 161 28.73 -7.63 -60.38
N ALA A 162 28.09 -6.99 -61.38
CA ALA A 162 28.25 -7.15 -62.83
C ALA A 162 28.15 -8.55 -63.51
N GLU A 163 27.27 -8.65 -64.53
CA GLU A 163 27.75 -8.64 -65.93
C GLU A 163 26.61 -8.38 -66.94
N PRO A 164 26.80 -7.50 -67.93
CA PRO A 164 25.96 -7.40 -69.12
C PRO A 164 26.53 -8.28 -70.26
N THR A 165 25.67 -9.00 -70.96
CA THR A 165 25.92 -9.38 -72.37
C THR A 165 24.60 -9.49 -73.12
#